data_AF-A0A242MLQ3-F1
#
_entry.id   AF-A0A242MLQ3-F1
#
_cell.length_a   1.000
_cell.length_b   1.000
_cell.length_c   1.000
_cell.angle_alpha   90.00
_cell.angle_beta   90.00
_cell.angle_gamma   90.00
#
_symmetry.space_group_name_H-M   'P 1'
#
loop_
_entity.id
_entity.type
_entity.pdbx_description
1 polymer ?
#
loop_
_entity_poly.entity_id
_entity_poly.type
_entity_poly.pdbx_seq_one_letter_code
_entity_poly.pdbx_strand_id
1 'polypeptide(L)' 'MAFNYLATLPRKKRFYSALVCLPLVYIICKGTVQGLIWAEPADFSVTLIIGAISIVCAAQLQRIAAAIVTLVEKVVADQN' A
#
# COMPACT_ATOMS: atom_id res chain seq x y z
N MET A 1 6.86 8.34 12.91
CA MET A 1 5.77 7.79 12.07
C MET A 1 5.94 6.29 12.02
N ALA A 2 4.94 5.52 12.47
CA ALA A 2 5.03 4.06 12.42
C ALA A 2 5.00 3.60 10.94
N PHE A 3 6.15 3.14 10.44
CA PHE A 3 6.31 2.62 9.07
C PHE A 3 5.53 1.32 8.81
N ASN A 4 4.89 0.76 9.85
CA ASN A 4 4.21 -0.51 9.81
C ASN A 4 2.88 -0.44 10.56
N TYR A 5 1.93 0.31 10.02
CA TYR A 5 0.59 0.48 10.61
C TYR A 5 -0.19 -0.85 10.65
N LEU A 6 0.15 -1.79 9.77
CA LEU A 6 -0.37 -3.15 9.81
C LEU A 6 0.05 -3.92 11.07
N ALA A 7 1.23 -3.62 11.63
CA ALA A 7 1.72 -4.29 12.84
C ALA A 7 1.00 -3.84 14.11
N THR A 8 0.35 -2.66 14.09
CA THR A 8 -0.44 -2.14 15.22
C THR A 8 -1.88 -2.66 15.25
N LEU A 9 -2.31 -3.43 14.23
CA LEU A 9 -3.66 -3.97 14.13
C LEU A 9 -3.79 -5.37 14.78
N PRO A 10 -4.99 -5.73 15.29
CA PRO A 10 -5.28 -7.09 15.75
C PRO A 10 -5.02 -8.14 14.67
N ARG A 11 -4.55 -9.34 15.04
CA ARG A 11 -4.14 -10.41 14.10
C ARG A 11 -5.15 -10.69 12.97
N LYS A 12 -6.46 -10.72 13.28
CA LYS A 12 -7.51 -10.92 12.27
C LYS A 12 -7.56 -9.77 11.25
N LYS A 13 -7.62 -8.52 11.72
CA LYS A 13 -7.61 -7.32 10.86
C LYS A 13 -6.33 -7.21 10.04
N ARG A 14 -5.19 -7.60 10.60
CA ARG A 14 -3.89 -7.58 9.93
C ARG A 14 -3.86 -8.48 8.70
N PHE A 15 -4.44 -9.68 8.78
CA PHE A 15 -4.48 -10.61 7.64
C PHE A 15 -5.32 -10.04 6.49
N TYR A 16 -6.57 -9.61 6.76
CA TYR A 16 -7.44 -9.03 5.73
C TYR A 16 -6.87 -7.73 5.16
N SER A 17 -6.29 -6.87 6.00
CA SER A 17 -5.68 -5.61 5.54
C SER A 17 -4.45 -5.87 4.68
N ALA A 18 -3.63 -6.88 5.02
CA ALA A 18 -2.51 -7.29 4.18
C ALA A 18 -2.96 -7.87 2.84
N LEU A 19 -4.07 -8.62 2.84
CA LEU A 19 -4.65 -9.24 1.63
C LEU A 19 -5.17 -8.17 0.66
N VAL A 20 -5.71 -7.05 1.16
CA VAL A 20 -6.11 -5.89 0.35
C VAL A 20 -4.90 -5.03 -0.05
N CYS A 21 -3.89 -4.90 0.83
CA CYS A 21 -2.72 -4.05 0.59
C CYS A 21 -1.74 -4.64 -0.44
N LEU A 22 -1.54 -5.96 -0.46
CA LEU A 22 -0.65 -6.66 -1.39
C LEU A 22 -0.91 -6.36 -2.88
N PRO A 23 -2.15 -6.50 -3.41
CA PRO A 23 -2.43 -6.22 -4.81
C PRO A 23 -2.28 -4.71 -5.14
N LEU A 24 -2.63 -3.82 -4.21
CA LEU A 24 -2.44 -2.37 -4.41
C LEU A 24 -0.95 -2.00 -4.52
N VAL A 25 -0.11 -2.57 -3.65
CA VAL A 25 1.35 -2.39 -3.71
C VAL A 25 1.90 -2.96 -5.03
N TYR A 26 1.42 -4.12 -5.47
CA TYR A 26 1.84 -4.71 -6.73
C TYR A 26 1.53 -3.81 -7.94
N ILE A 27 0.34 -3.21 -8.00
CA ILE A 27 -0.04 -2.28 -9.08
C ILE A 27 0.89 -1.07 -9.10
N ILE A 28 1.19 -0.47 -7.94
CA ILE A 28 2.11 0.68 -7.86
C ILE A 28 3.51 0.27 -8.32
N CYS A 29 4.05 -0.82 -7.79
CA CYS A 29 5.39 -1.32 -8.17
C CYS A 29 5.46 -1.58 -9.67
N LYS A 30 4.46 -2.25 -10.25
CA LYS A 30 4.42 -2.54 -11.69
C LYS A 30 4.35 -1.25 -12.51
N GLY A 31 3.51 -0.30 -12.11
CA GLY A 31 3.41 1.01 -12.76
C GLY A 31 4.72 1.80 -12.70
N THR A 32 5.41 1.78 -11.56
CA THR A 32 6.70 2.45 -11.41
C THR A 32 7.81 1.80 -12.23
N VAL A 33 7.88 0.47 -12.29
CA VAL A 33 8.86 -0.25 -13.13
C VAL A 33 8.59 0.05 -14.61
N GLN A 34 7.33 0.02 -15.02
CA GLN A 34 6.96 0.34 -16.38
C GLN A 34 7.27 1.81 -16.73
N GLY A 35 7.01 2.75 -15.82
CA GLY A 35 7.42 4.15 -15.99
C GLY A 35 8.94 4.33 -16.07
N LEU A 36 9.71 3.54 -15.30
CA LEU A 36 11.17 3.55 -15.34
C LEU A 36 11.73 3.01 -16.65
N ILE A 37 11.15 1.93 -17.19
CA ILE A 37 11.55 1.34 -18.48
C ILE A 37 11.33 2.33 -19.63
N TRP A 38 10.26 3.13 -19.56
CA TRP A 38 9.98 4.16 -20.56
C TRP A 38 10.82 5.43 -20.38
N ALA A 39 11.39 5.63 -19.19
CA ALA A 39 12.33 6.69 -18.89
C ALA A 39 13.78 6.20 -19.09
N GLU A 40 14.18 5.91 -20.33
CA GLU A 40 15.60 5.75 -20.65
C GLU A 40 16.33 7.12 -20.71
N PRO A 41 17.62 7.21 -20.33
CA PRO A 41 18.22 6.62 -19.15
C PRO A 41 17.83 7.46 -17.93
N ALA A 42 17.08 6.87 -16.99
CA ALA A 42 16.74 7.55 -15.75
C ALA A 42 18.03 7.81 -14.94
N ASP A 43 18.41 9.08 -14.83
CA ASP A 43 19.47 9.50 -13.91
C ASP A 43 19.22 8.92 -12.51
N PHE A 44 20.29 8.62 -11.78
CA PHE A 44 20.23 8.05 -10.42
C PHE A 44 19.26 8.84 -9.50
N SER A 45 19.18 10.16 -9.71
CA SER A 45 18.23 11.08 -9.05
C SER A 45 16.76 10.71 -9.29
N VAL A 46 16.38 10.34 -10.51
CA VAL A 46 15.02 9.96 -10.89
C VAL A 46 14.64 8.65 -10.24
N THR A 47 15.53 7.66 -10.24
CA THR A 47 15.33 6.39 -9.53
C THR A 47 15.13 6.62 -8.03
N LEU A 48 15.92 7.52 -7.43
CA LEU A 48 15.80 7.85 -6.00
C LEU A 48 14.46 8.50 -5.67
N ILE A 49 13.99 9.43 -6.52
CA ILE A 49 12.69 10.09 -6.38
C ILE A 49 11.55 9.08 -6.50
N ILE A 50 11.58 8.21 -7.52
CA ILE A 50 10.56 7.18 -7.72
C ILE A 50 10.53 6.20 -6.55
N GLY A 51 11.71 5.80 -6.03
CA GLY A 51 11.82 4.98 -4.83
C GLY A 51 11.18 5.66 -3.61
N ALA A 52 11.48 6.94 -3.37
CA ALA A 52 10.90 7.70 -2.27
C ALA A 52 9.36 7.83 -2.39
N ILE A 53 8.85 8.13 -3.59
CA ILE A 53 7.40 8.19 -3.85
C ILE A 53 6.75 6.83 -3.61
N SER A 54 7.38 5.74 -4.05
CA SER A 54 6.87 4.38 -3.87
C SER A 54 6.75 4.01 -2.38
N ILE A 55 7.74 4.38 -1.58
CA ILE A 55 7.72 4.17 -0.12
C ILE A 55 6.59 4.97 0.54
N VAL A 56 6.42 6.24 0.17
CA VAL A 56 5.34 7.10 0.70
C VAL A 56 3.97 6.56 0.30
N CYS A 57 3.82 6.14 -0.96
CA CYS A 57 2.60 5.49 -1.45
C CYS A 57 2.28 4.22 -0.68
N ALA A 58 3.27 3.35 -0.45
CA ALA A 58 3.09 2.12 0.32
C ALA A 58 2.64 2.41 1.76
N ALA A 59 3.21 3.44 2.40
CA ALA A 59 2.81 3.85 3.76
C ALA A 59 1.36 4.36 3.82
N GLN A 60 0.92 5.13 2.82
CA GLN A 60 -0.46 5.62 2.75
C GLN A 60 -1.46 4.51 2.42
N LEU A 61 -1.08 3.57 1.53
CA LEU A 61 -1.91 2.41 1.20
C LEU A 61 -2.21 1.52 2.41
N GLN A 62 -1.26 1.35 3.34
CA GLN A 62 -1.52 0.61 4.57
C GLN A 62 -2.64 1.22 5.41
N ARG A 63 -2.75 2.55 5.43
CA ARG A 63 -3.83 3.26 6.15
C ARG A 63 -5.17 3.10 5.45
N ILE A 64 -5.18 3.20 4.13
CA ILE A 64 -6.39 3.00 3.30
C ILE A 64 -6.89 1.56 3.44
N ALA A 65 -6.00 0.57 3.33
CA ALA A 65 -6.36 -0.84 3.48
C ALA A 65 -6.97 -1.13 4.87
N ALA A 66 -6.40 -0.55 5.93
CA ALA A 66 -6.95 -0.67 7.28
C ALA A 66 -8.33 0.00 7.42
N ALA A 67 -8.55 1.16 6.78
CA ALA A 67 -9.85 1.82 6.76
C ALA A 67 -10.91 1.00 6.02
N ILE A 68 -10.56 0.41 4.87
CA ILE A 68 -11.44 -0.48 4.11
C ILE A 68 -11.87 -1.68 4.96
N VAL A 69 -10.93 -2.37 5.61
CA VAL A 69 -11.27 -3.51 6.47
C VAL A 69 -12.16 -3.10 7.64
N THR A 70 -11.93 -1.91 8.21
CA THR A 70 -12.78 -1.39 9.29
C THR A 70 -14.20 -1.07 8.81
N LEU A 71 -14.35 -0.53 7.60
CA LEU A 71 -15.66 -0.31 6.97
C LEU A 71 -16.38 -1.63 6.70
N VAL A 72 -15.67 -2.63 6.14
CA VAL A 72 -16.25 -3.94 5.87
C VAL A 72 -16.71 -4.62 7.15
N GLU A 73 -15.91 -4.60 8.22
CA GLU A 73 -16.33 -5.15 9.51
C GLU A 73 -17.59 -4.47 10.06
N LYS A 74 -17.71 -3.14 9.92
CA LYS A 74 -18.93 -2.42 10.33
C LYS A 74 -20.15 -2.85 9.52
N VAL A 75 -20.01 -2.91 8.20
CA VAL A 75 -21.11 -3.32 7.31
C VAL A 75 -21.56 -4.75 7.62
N VAL A 76 -20.62 -5.66 7.91
CA VAL A 76 -20.95 -7.04 8.29
C VAL A 76 -21.63 -7.10 9.66
N ALA A 77 -21.23 -6.25 10.61
CA ALA A 77 -21.85 -6.18 11.93
C ALA A 77 -23.29 -5.63 11.88
N ASP A 78 -23.58 -4.69 10.98
CA ASP A 78 -24.94 -4.14 10.81
C ASP A 78 -25.93 -5.12 10.15
N GLN A 79 -25.45 -6.23 9.56
CA GLN A 79 -26.31 -7.24 8.92
C GLN A 79 -26.72 -8.42 9.82
N ASN A 80 -26.14 -8.53 11.03
CA ASN A 80 -26.44 -9.59 12.00
C ASN A 80 -27.14 -9.01 13.24
#